data_AF-A0AAV0WFP6-F1
#
_entry.id   AF-A0AAV0WFP6-F1
#
_cell.length_a   1.000
_cell.length_b   1.000
_cell.length_c   1.000
_cell.angle_alpha   90.00
_cell.angle_beta   90.00
_cell.angle_gamma   90.00
#
_symmetry.space_group_name_H-M   'P 1'
#
loop_
_entity.id
_entity.type
_entity.pdbx_description
1 polymer ?
#
loop_
_entity_poly.entity_id
_entity_poly.type
_entity_poly.pdbx_seq_one_letter_code
_entity_poly.pdbx_strand_id
1 'polypeptide(L)'
;MEESITVTETCSEVQLQALLDHTALRLYKYVEEVVKTCSEEEKKNMVLLSKWGCDGSQQTQYKQKFQNSKDSDANIFQTSFVPLR
;
A
#
# COMPACT_ATOMS: atom_id res chain seq x y z
N MET A 1 -1.65 -18.78 -3.06
CA MET A 1 -1.57 -17.38 -2.57
C MET A 1 -0.29 -16.83 -3.15
N GLU A 2 -0.40 -15.98 -4.16
CA GLU A 2 0.77 -15.20 -4.59
C GLU A 2 1.18 -14.30 -3.44
N GLU A 3 2.45 -14.35 -3.05
CA GLU A 3 3.00 -13.40 -2.07
C GLU A 3 3.01 -12.02 -2.75
N SER A 4 1.97 -11.21 -2.49
CA SER A 4 1.87 -9.85 -3.05
C SER A 4 2.86 -8.88 -2.42
N ILE A 5 3.70 -9.35 -1.48
CA ILE A 5 4.69 -8.59 -0.74
C ILE A 5 6.05 -9.20 -1.05
N THR A 6 6.97 -8.38 -1.51
CA THR A 6 8.38 -8.75 -1.72
C THR A 6 9.22 -8.01 -0.69
N VAL A 7 10.06 -8.75 0.03
CA VAL A 7 11.01 -8.18 1.00
C VAL A 7 12.41 -8.64 0.65
N THR A 8 13.31 -7.69 0.50
CA THR A 8 14.76 -7.91 0.35
C THR A 8 15.50 -7.25 1.50
N GLU A 9 16.82 -7.32 1.50
CA GLU A 9 17.64 -6.64 2.50
C GLU A 9 17.51 -5.11 2.44
N THR A 10 17.17 -4.55 1.27
CA THR A 10 17.19 -3.10 1.01
C THR A 10 15.84 -2.51 0.60
N CYS A 11 14.84 -3.34 0.35
CA CYS A 11 13.53 -2.90 -0.14
C CYS A 11 12.41 -3.77 0.43
N SER A 12 11.26 -3.14 0.63
CA SER A 12 9.98 -3.83 0.83
C SER A 12 8.96 -3.19 -0.08
N GLU A 13 8.27 -4.00 -0.88
CA GLU A 13 7.26 -3.52 -1.81
C GLU A 13 6.03 -4.43 -1.81
N VAL A 14 4.89 -3.85 -2.19
CA VAL A 14 3.61 -4.53 -2.34
C VAL A 14 3.05 -4.25 -3.72
N GLN A 15 2.43 -5.25 -4.34
CA GLN A 15 1.74 -5.05 -5.61
C GLN A 15 0.59 -4.05 -5.43
N LEU A 16 0.55 -3.03 -6.29
CA LEU A 16 -0.45 -1.96 -6.18
C LEU A 16 -1.88 -2.50 -6.22
N GLN A 17 -2.19 -3.42 -7.14
CA GLN A 17 -3.53 -3.99 -7.24
C GLN A 17 -3.93 -4.73 -5.96
N ALA A 18 -3.03 -5.52 -5.38
CA ALA A 18 -3.28 -6.21 -4.12
C ALA A 18 -3.53 -5.24 -2.97
N LEU A 19 -2.80 -4.12 -2.91
CA LEU A 19 -3.03 -3.06 -1.93
C LEU A 19 -4.40 -2.39 -2.10
N LEU A 20 -4.79 -2.09 -3.35
CA LEU A 20 -6.08 -1.49 -3.68
C LEU A 20 -7.23 -2.43 -3.33
N ASP A 21 -7.15 -3.70 -3.74
CA ASP A 21 -8.18 -4.71 -3.49
C ASP A 21 -8.35 -4.95 -1.98
N HIS A 22 -7.24 -5.09 -1.25
CA HIS A 22 -7.27 -5.25 0.20
C HIS A 22 -7.88 -4.03 0.90
N THR A 23 -7.54 -2.82 0.45
CA THR A 23 -8.09 -1.57 1.01
C THR A 23 -9.58 -1.43 0.71
N ALA A 24 -9.99 -1.65 -0.54
CA ALA A 24 -11.38 -1.60 -0.98
C ALA A 24 -12.24 -2.64 -0.26
N LEU A 25 -11.74 -3.87 -0.09
CA LEU A 25 -12.44 -4.92 0.67
C LEU A 25 -12.65 -4.53 2.14
N ARG A 26 -11.65 -3.92 2.78
CA ARG A 26 -11.77 -3.44 4.16
C ARG A 26 -12.77 -2.29 4.28
N LEU A 27 -12.77 -1.36 3.34
CA LEU A 27 -13.75 -0.27 3.29
C LEU A 27 -15.16 -0.80 3.05
N TYR A 28 -15.33 -1.72 2.09
CA TYR A 28 -16.60 -2.37 1.80
C TYR A 28 -17.19 -3.04 3.04
N LYS A 29 -16.38 -3.78 3.82
CA LYS A 29 -16.82 -4.39 5.08
C LYS A 29 -17.30 -3.37 6.11
N TYR A 30 -16.72 -2.16 6.12
CA TYR A 30 -17.13 -1.09 7.02
C TYR A 30 -18.45 -0.44 6.60
N VAL A 31 -18.71 -0.33 5.29
CA VAL A 31 -19.94 0.28 4.74
C VAL A 31 -20.97 -0.74 4.27
N GLU A 32 -20.81 -2.02 4.63
CA GLU A 32 -21.55 -3.15 4.03
C GLU A 32 -23.06 -2.97 4.10
N GLU A 33 -23.59 -2.50 5.23
CA GLU A 33 -25.03 -2.26 5.42
C GLU A 33 -25.56 -1.22 4.44
N VAL A 34 -24.82 -0.13 4.22
CA VAL A 34 -25.20 0.92 3.25
C VAL A 34 -25.14 0.37 1.84
N VAL A 35 -24.07 -0.36 1.49
CA VAL A 35 -23.90 -0.93 0.14
C VAL A 35 -24.99 -1.95 -0.19
N LYS A 36 -25.50 -2.69 0.80
CA LYS A 36 -26.64 -3.61 0.62
C LYS A 36 -27.93 -2.89 0.20
N THR A 37 -28.09 -1.62 0.56
CA THR A 37 -29.27 -0.81 0.18
C THR A 37 -29.15 -0.18 -1.21
N CYS A 38 -27.95 -0.12 -1.78
CA CYS A 38 -27.71 0.39 -3.13
C CYS A 38 -28.29 -0.55 -4.20
N SER A 39 -28.72 0.04 -5.32
CA SER A 39 -29.09 -0.68 -6.54
C SER A 39 -27.88 -1.35 -7.19
N GLU A 40 -28.13 -2.33 -8.06
CA GLU A 40 -27.06 -3.01 -8.82
C GLU A 40 -26.30 -2.07 -9.76
N GLU A 41 -26.94 -1.01 -10.24
CA GLU A 41 -26.30 0.00 -11.09
C GLU A 41 -25.35 0.88 -10.26
N GLU A 42 -25.73 1.28 -9.06
CA GLU A 42 -24.85 2.03 -8.15
C GLU A 42 -23.63 1.20 -7.74
N LYS A 43 -23.81 -0.09 -7.42
CA LYS A 43 -22.71 -0.99 -7.05
C LYS A 43 -21.68 -1.13 -8.17
N LYS A 44 -22.13 -1.23 -9.43
CA LYS A 44 -21.24 -1.35 -10.61
C LYS A 44 -20.45 -0.07 -10.89
N ASN A 45 -20.99 1.07 -10.49
CA ASN A 45 -20.41 2.38 -10.75
C ASN A 45 -19.70 2.99 -9.52
N MET A 46 -19.46 2.19 -8.47
CA MET A 46 -18.70 2.64 -7.30
C MET A 46 -17.25 2.95 -7.70
N VAL A 47 -16.77 4.12 -7.27
CA VAL A 47 -15.42 4.61 -7.54
C VAL A 47 -14.73 4.92 -6.23
N LEU A 48 -13.55 4.34 -6.02
CA LEU A 48 -12.67 4.70 -4.91
C LEU A 48 -11.70 5.80 -5.34
N LEU A 49 -11.97 7.04 -4.95
CA LEU A 49 -11.06 8.16 -5.16
C LEU A 49 -9.92 8.06 -4.15
N SER A 50 -8.69 8.13 -4.65
CA SER A 50 -7.50 7.94 -3.82
C SER A 50 -6.39 8.93 -4.19
N LYS A 51 -5.47 9.15 -3.26
CA LYS A 51 -4.23 9.90 -3.49
C LYS A 51 -3.04 8.99 -3.22
N TRP A 52 -1.97 9.19 -3.97
CA TRP A 52 -0.68 8.58 -3.70
C TRP A 52 0.42 9.65 -3.74
N GLY A 53 1.58 9.32 -3.19
CA GLY A 53 2.76 10.19 -3.20
C GLY A 53 3.98 9.45 -2.68
N CYS A 54 5.12 10.11 -2.69
CA CYS A 54 6.36 9.57 -2.14
C CYS A 54 7.16 10.67 -1.45
N ASP A 55 7.99 10.28 -0.49
CA ASP A 55 8.91 11.18 0.19
C ASP A 55 10.19 10.43 0.63
N GLY A 56 11.25 11.19 0.87
CA GLY A 56 12.54 10.69 1.35
C GLY A 56 12.90 11.26 2.72
N SER A 57 13.53 10.44 3.56
CA SER A 57 14.03 10.88 4.87
C SER A 57 15.40 10.30 5.17
N GLN A 58 16.16 11.02 5.98
CA GLN A 58 17.42 10.54 6.56
C GLN A 58 17.15 9.84 7.89
N GLN A 59 17.90 8.80 8.20
CA GLN A 59 17.79 8.06 9.46
C GLN A 59 19.14 7.60 9.99
N THR A 60 19.16 7.13 11.24
CA THR A 60 20.38 6.58 11.84
C THR A 60 20.67 5.20 11.27
N GLN A 61 21.90 5.01 10.78
CA GLN A 61 22.34 3.74 10.22
C GLN A 61 22.45 2.66 11.29
N TYR A 62 22.00 1.46 10.96
CA TYR A 62 22.19 0.29 11.79
C TYR A 62 23.61 -0.29 11.61
N LYS A 63 24.11 -1.01 12.63
CA LYS A 63 25.48 -1.56 12.61
C LYS A 63 25.57 -2.92 11.89
N GLN A 64 24.45 -3.46 11.43
CA GLN A 64 24.42 -4.68 10.66
C GLN A 64 25.00 -4.42 9.26
N LYS A 65 25.90 -5.28 8.81
CA LYS A 65 26.45 -5.18 7.46
C LYS A 65 25.46 -5.74 6.46
N PHE A 66 25.33 -5.07 5.32
CA PHE A 66 24.62 -5.57 4.15
C PHE A 66 25.44 -6.65 3.43
N GLN A 67 24.78 -7.53 2.67
CA GLN A 67 25.47 -8.47 1.79
C GLN A 67 26.29 -7.75 0.73
N ASN A 68 25.77 -6.64 0.19
CA ASN A 68 26.47 -5.76 -0.72
C ASN A 68 27.06 -4.57 0.05
N SER A 69 28.38 -4.38 -0.02
CA SER A 69 29.10 -3.33 0.71
C SER A 69 28.80 -1.91 0.24
N LYS A 70 28.05 -1.74 -0.85
CA LYS A 70 27.62 -0.43 -1.37
C LYS A 70 26.26 0.00 -0.83
N ASP A 71 25.51 -0.91 -0.21
CA ASP A 71 24.18 -0.62 0.30
C ASP A 71 24.26 0.08 1.66
N SER A 72 23.23 0.87 1.97
CA SER A 72 23.15 1.70 3.17
C SER A 72 21.69 1.95 3.53
N ASP A 73 21.40 1.95 4.82
CA ASP A 73 20.13 2.35 5.41
C ASP A 73 20.13 3.80 5.90
N ALA A 74 21.11 4.62 5.53
CA ALA A 74 21.16 6.04 5.96
C ALA A 74 19.94 6.86 5.51
N ASN A 75 19.26 6.42 4.45
CA ASN A 75 18.10 7.09 3.88
C ASN A 75 16.98 6.08 3.62
N ILE A 76 15.73 6.51 3.83
CA ILE A 76 14.53 5.79 3.39
C ILE A 76 13.84 6.62 2.33
N PHE A 77 13.41 5.94 1.27
CA PHE A 77 12.45 6.47 0.31
C PHE A 77 11.17 5.65 0.40
N GLN A 78 10.03 6.30 0.60
CA GLN A 78 8.75 5.62 0.80
C GLN A 78 7.70 6.14 -0.16
N THR A 79 7.02 5.23 -0.85
CA THR A 79 5.79 5.50 -1.60
C THR A 79 4.58 5.14 -0.73
N SER A 80 3.57 6.00 -0.71
CA SER A 80 2.38 5.86 0.12
C SER A 80 1.10 6.07 -0.69
N PHE A 81 0.04 5.40 -0.26
CA PHE A 81 -1.30 5.45 -0.85
C PHE A 81 -2.34 5.71 0.24
N VAL A 82 -3.35 6.52 -0.07
CA VAL A 82 -4.43 6.91 0.86
C VAL A 82 -5.78 6.91 0.13
N PRO A 83 -6.79 6.15 0.59
CA PRO A 83 -8.16 6.27 0.11
C PRO A 83 -8.80 7.58 0.59
N LEU A 84 -9.57 8.25 -0.27
CA LEU A 84 -10.20 9.55 0.02
C LEU A 84 -11.73 9.49 0.05
N ARG A 85 -12.37 8.86 -0.95
CA ARG A 85 -13.84 8.74 -1.07
C ARG A 85 -14.23 7.44 -1.72
#